data_AF-A0A0D8HEC1-F1
#
_entry.id   AF-A0A0D8HEC1-F1
#
_cell.length_a   1.000
_cell.length_b   1.000
_cell.length_c   1.000
_cell.angle_alpha   90.00
_cell.angle_beta   90.00
_cell.angle_gamma   90.00
#
_symmetry.space_group_name_H-M   'P 1'
#
loop_
_entity.id
_entity.type
_entity.pdbx_description
1 polymer ?
#
loop_
_entity_poly.entity_id
_entity_poly.type
_entity_poly.pdbx_seq_one_letter_code
_entity_poly.pdbx_strand_id
1 'polypeptide(L)'
;MIAMSVGYYNSIWSGEDGGPSRLGIANHSGDLGLIGGRKNVEVTSRFVPLATMVVTRDTGEIYLLRHGSGDNAKCFVEKIDPISLEPIVTSLELEGGPTWPGSIAVHSNGSIYVVFGNHISRLTHLSQISRKIALIGPF
;
A
#
# COMPACT_ATOMS: atom_id res chain seq x y z
N MET A 1 -21.09 -13.73 -1.17
CA MET A 1 -19.93 -13.83 -2.07
C MET A 1 -19.49 -12.42 -2.43
N ILE A 2 -18.38 -11.95 -1.87
CA ILE A 2 -17.74 -10.73 -2.36
C ILE A 2 -17.12 -11.09 -3.71
N ALA A 3 -17.50 -10.37 -4.76
CA ALA A 3 -16.94 -10.61 -6.08
C ALA A 3 -15.43 -10.39 -6.02
N MET A 4 -14.66 -11.40 -6.42
CA MET A 4 -13.22 -11.26 -6.64
C MET A 4 -13.00 -10.15 -7.65
N SER A 5 -12.41 -9.04 -7.22
CA SER A 5 -11.99 -7.98 -8.13
C SER A 5 -10.90 -8.55 -9.04
N VAL A 6 -11.20 -8.69 -10.33
CA VAL A 6 -10.25 -9.17 -11.35
C VAL A 6 -8.99 -8.29 -11.44
N GLY A 7 -9.06 -7.05 -10.91
CA GLY A 7 -7.96 -6.09 -10.90
C GLY A 7 -7.03 -6.16 -9.69
N TYR A 8 -7.45 -6.71 -8.54
CA TYR A 8 -6.62 -6.75 -7.34
C TYR A 8 -5.93 -8.10 -7.14
N TYR A 9 -4.78 -8.07 -6.47
CA TYR A 9 -4.10 -9.29 -6.05
C TYR A 9 -4.98 -10.10 -5.07
N ASN A 10 -4.89 -11.42 -5.11
CA ASN A 10 -5.62 -12.29 -4.20
C ASN A 10 -4.95 -12.37 -2.83
N SER A 11 -5.00 -11.27 -2.08
CA SER A 11 -4.50 -11.13 -0.71
C SER A 11 -5.57 -10.59 0.22
N ILE A 12 -5.36 -10.72 1.53
CA ILE A 12 -6.31 -10.27 2.57
C ILE A 12 -6.59 -8.77 2.49
N TRP A 13 -5.61 -7.97 2.09
CA TRP A 13 -5.67 -6.51 2.07
C TRP A 13 -4.86 -5.97 0.88
N SER A 14 -5.37 -6.19 -0.33
CA SER A 14 -4.65 -5.87 -1.56
C SER A 14 -4.70 -4.38 -1.95
N GLY A 15 -5.56 -3.59 -1.32
CA GLY A 15 -5.76 -2.19 -1.65
C GLY A 15 -6.28 -1.41 -0.46
N GLU A 16 -5.74 -0.21 -0.28
CA GLU A 16 -6.18 0.76 0.70
C GLU A 16 -6.47 2.07 -0.04
N ASP A 17 -7.73 2.50 0.03
CA ASP A 17 -8.30 3.59 -0.74
C ASP A 17 -8.15 3.47 -2.28
N GLY A 18 -7.69 2.32 -2.79
CA GLY A 18 -7.29 2.11 -4.19
C GLY A 18 -8.41 1.79 -5.18
N GLY A 19 -9.67 1.83 -4.75
CA GLY A 19 -10.84 1.54 -5.58
C GLY A 19 -11.73 2.76 -5.81
N PRO A 20 -12.68 2.70 -6.76
CA PRO A 20 -13.61 3.81 -7.04
C PRO A 20 -14.44 4.22 -5.81
N SER A 21 -14.66 3.29 -4.88
CA SER A 21 -15.35 3.53 -3.61
C SER A 21 -14.40 3.92 -2.47
N ARG A 22 -13.08 4.00 -2.72
CA ARG A 22 -12.02 4.28 -1.74
C ARG A 22 -12.20 3.53 -0.42
N LEU A 23 -12.33 2.21 -0.51
CA LEU A 23 -12.60 1.35 0.64
C LEU A 23 -11.28 0.81 1.22
N GLY A 24 -11.21 0.73 2.55
CA GLY A 24 -10.27 -0.11 3.29
C GLY A 24 -11.04 -1.31 3.84
N ILE A 25 -11.32 -2.30 3.00
CA ILE A 25 -12.04 -3.53 3.40
C ILE A 25 -11.22 -4.72 2.96
N ALA A 26 -11.08 -5.70 3.86
CA ALA A 26 -10.39 -6.94 3.55
C ALA A 26 -11.12 -7.72 2.44
N ASN A 27 -10.38 -8.28 1.47
CA ASN A 27 -10.97 -9.00 0.35
C ASN A 27 -11.66 -10.30 0.76
N HIS A 28 -11.20 -10.92 1.84
CA HIS A 28 -11.79 -12.13 2.37
C HIS A 28 -12.61 -11.79 3.62
N SER A 29 -13.94 -11.88 3.50
CA SER A 29 -14.84 -11.91 4.64
C SER A 29 -14.68 -13.27 5.34
N GLY A 30 -13.74 -13.37 6.28
CA GLY A 30 -13.48 -14.66 6.90
C GLY A 30 -12.31 -14.61 7.83
N ASP A 31 -12.62 -14.12 9.04
CA ASP A 31 -11.80 -14.23 10.23
C ASP A 31 -10.52 -13.37 10.21
N LEU A 32 -10.25 -12.62 11.29
CA LEU A 32 -8.98 -11.87 11.46
C LEU A 32 -7.78 -12.83 11.66
N GLY A 33 -7.94 -14.10 11.26
CA GLY A 33 -7.41 -15.26 11.95
C GLY A 33 -7.79 -15.15 13.42
N LEU A 34 -8.77 -15.93 13.91
CA LEU A 34 -8.93 -16.09 15.35
C LEU A 34 -7.53 -16.31 15.94
N ILE A 35 -7.10 -15.39 16.81
CA ILE A 35 -5.92 -15.55 17.66
C ILE A 35 -6.25 -16.76 18.55
N GLY A 36 -6.05 -17.97 18.02
CA GLY A 36 -6.54 -19.19 18.63
C GLY A 36 -5.98 -19.31 20.04
N GLY A 37 -6.85 -19.16 21.04
CA GLY A 37 -6.57 -19.44 22.46
C GLY A 37 -5.29 -18.85 23.06
N ARG A 38 -4.57 -17.92 22.40
CA ARG A 38 -3.31 -17.39 22.94
C ARG A 38 -3.64 -16.56 24.17
N LYS A 39 -3.12 -17.01 25.32
CA LYS A 39 -3.30 -16.32 26.60
C LYS A 39 -2.63 -14.95 26.63
N ASN A 40 -1.61 -14.75 25.80
CA ASN A 40 -0.85 -13.52 25.70
C ASN A 40 -0.81 -13.04 24.24
N VAL A 41 -1.13 -11.77 24.02
CA VAL A 41 -0.96 -11.07 22.74
C VAL A 41 0.26 -10.19 22.87
N GLU A 42 1.17 -10.29 21.90
CA GLU A 42 2.35 -9.42 21.79
C GLU A 42 2.12 -8.43 20.65
N VAL A 43 2.56 -7.19 20.86
CA VAL A 43 2.44 -6.11 19.88
C VAL A 43 3.83 -5.57 19.58
N THR A 44 4.25 -5.65 18.32
CA THR A 44 5.36 -4.85 17.81
C THR A 44 4.83 -3.54 17.28
N SER A 45 5.45 -2.43 17.65
CA SER A 45 5.16 -1.11 17.07
C SER A 45 6.46 -0.39 16.77
N ARG A 46 6.44 0.42 15.71
CA ARG A 46 7.58 1.25 15.31
C ARG A 46 7.05 2.64 14.99
N PHE A 47 7.69 3.67 15.54
CA PHE A 47 7.34 5.04 15.18
C PHE A 47 7.86 5.34 13.78
N VAL A 48 6.93 5.62 12.85
CA VAL A 48 7.25 5.93 11.46
C VAL A 48 6.49 7.20 11.07
N PRO A 49 7.16 8.36 10.98
CA PRO A 49 6.51 9.59 10.56
C PRO A 49 6.08 9.47 9.09
N LEU A 50 4.89 10.02 8.80
CA LEU A 50 4.30 10.09 7.46
C LEU A 50 4.17 8.71 6.78
N ALA A 51 3.85 7.69 7.58
CA ALA A 51 3.30 6.43 7.10
C ALA A 51 1.77 6.56 6.99
N THR A 52 1.19 6.14 5.87
CA THR A 52 -0.24 6.41 5.62
C THR A 52 -1.07 5.17 5.37
N MET A 53 -0.57 4.24 4.56
CA MET A 53 -1.37 3.12 4.07
C MET A 53 -0.52 1.87 3.94
N VAL A 54 -1.15 0.71 4.10
CA VAL A 54 -0.50 -0.60 4.04
C VAL A 54 -1.25 -1.52 3.08
N VAL A 55 -0.53 -2.34 2.32
CA VAL A 55 -1.11 -3.44 1.53
C VAL A 55 -0.34 -4.72 1.70
N THR A 56 -1.02 -5.83 1.46
CA THR A 56 -0.47 -7.19 1.52
C THR A 56 -0.48 -7.82 0.14
N ARG A 57 0.49 -8.69 -0.13
CA ARG A 57 0.54 -9.54 -1.33
C ARG A 57 0.56 -11.02 -0.92
N ASP A 58 1.67 -11.73 -1.14
CA ASP A 58 1.83 -13.12 -0.70
C ASP A 58 2.14 -13.15 0.82
N THR A 59 2.20 -14.36 1.40
CA THR A 59 2.50 -14.54 2.83
C THR A 59 3.81 -13.85 3.22
N GLY A 60 3.73 -12.92 4.18
CA GLY A 60 4.87 -12.14 4.66
C GLY A 60 5.25 -10.94 3.79
N GLU A 61 4.51 -10.67 2.71
CA GLU A 61 4.70 -9.48 1.89
C GLU A 61 3.78 -8.34 2.34
N ILE A 62 4.34 -7.40 3.10
CA ILE A 62 3.67 -6.18 3.56
C ILE A 62 4.37 -4.98 2.96
N TYR A 63 3.60 -4.07 2.37
CA TYR A 63 4.08 -2.84 1.75
C TYR A 63 3.48 -1.61 2.41
N LEU A 64 4.33 -0.70 2.85
CA LEU A 64 3.98 0.53 3.54
C LEU A 64 4.20 1.74 2.63
N LEU A 65 3.14 2.50 2.36
CA LEU A 65 3.24 3.79 1.69
C LEU A 65 3.69 4.87 2.68
N ARG A 66 4.77 5.57 2.32
CA ARG A 66 5.31 6.72 3.05
C ARG A 66 5.43 7.93 2.14
N HIS A 67 5.46 9.11 2.74
CA HIS A 67 5.58 10.35 1.97
C HIS A 67 6.27 11.48 2.73
N GLY A 68 6.69 12.50 1.98
CA GLY A 68 7.05 13.82 2.51
C GLY A 68 5.84 14.75 2.58
N SER A 69 6.06 16.02 2.91
CA SER A 69 5.02 17.05 2.96
C SER A 69 5.33 18.25 2.03
N GLY A 70 4.35 19.12 1.81
CA GLY A 70 4.44 20.30 0.95
C GLY A 70 3.84 20.13 -0.45
N ASP A 71 4.07 21.13 -1.30
CA ASP A 71 3.47 21.26 -2.63
C ASP A 71 4.15 20.40 -3.71
N ASN A 72 5.38 19.94 -3.43
CA ASN A 72 6.18 19.06 -4.28
C ASN A 72 6.62 17.83 -3.48
N ALA A 73 5.71 17.28 -2.68
CA ALA A 73 5.98 16.10 -1.88
C ALA A 73 6.26 14.90 -2.79
N LYS A 74 7.12 14.02 -2.30
CA LYS A 74 7.36 12.70 -2.88
C LYS A 74 6.79 11.63 -1.97
N CYS A 75 6.51 10.48 -2.56
CA CYS A 75 6.17 9.27 -1.82
C CYS A 75 7.09 8.11 -2.17
N PHE A 76 7.09 7.07 -1.37
CA PHE A 76 7.84 5.84 -1.61
C PHE A 76 7.18 4.69 -0.87
N VAL A 77 7.51 3.46 -1.28
CA VAL A 77 6.95 2.24 -0.71
C VAL A 77 8.07 1.42 -0.07
N GLU A 78 7.87 1.00 1.17
CA GLU A 78 8.75 0.05 1.87
C GLU A 78 8.11 -1.34 1.87
N LYS A 79 8.82 -2.39 1.46
CA LYS A 79 8.49 -3.76 1.93
C LYS A 79 9.03 -3.88 3.33
N ILE A 80 8.16 -4.18 4.30
CA ILE A 80 8.54 -4.30 5.71
C ILE A 80 8.49 -5.76 6.17
N ASP A 81 9.35 -6.09 7.13
CA ASP A 81 9.26 -7.36 7.84
C ASP A 81 8.00 -7.38 8.71
N PRO A 82 7.15 -8.41 8.64
CA PRO A 82 5.85 -8.42 9.31
C PRO A 82 5.93 -8.53 10.83
N ILE A 83 7.10 -8.85 11.41
CA ILE A 83 7.27 -9.05 12.85
C ILE A 83 8.02 -7.87 13.48
N SER A 84 9.18 -7.50 12.94
CA SER A 84 10.00 -6.38 13.42
C SER A 84 9.54 -5.02 12.90
N LEU A 85 8.75 -5.01 11.82
CA LEU A 85 8.28 -3.81 11.10
C LEU A 85 9.41 -3.01 10.41
N GLU A 86 10.64 -3.51 10.41
CA GLU A 86 11.77 -2.84 9.75
C GLU A 86 11.70 -2.97 8.22
N PRO A 87 12.19 -1.98 7.45
CA PRO A 87 12.17 -2.02 6.00
C PRO A 87 13.18 -3.08 5.52
N ILE A 88 12.70 -3.99 4.70
CA ILE A 88 13.52 -4.98 3.98
C ILE A 88 14.05 -4.34 2.69
N VAL A 89 13.16 -3.64 1.96
CA VAL A 89 13.48 -2.94 0.71
C VAL A 89 12.65 -1.67 0.61
N THR A 90 13.26 -0.58 0.15
CA THR A 90 12.56 0.68 -0.16
C THR A 90 12.57 0.93 -1.65
N SER A 91 11.48 1.44 -2.20
CA SER A 91 11.41 1.87 -3.59
C SER A 91 12.26 3.11 -3.84
N LEU A 92 12.43 3.47 -5.12
CA LEU A 92 12.81 4.83 -5.48
C LEU A 92 11.75 5.82 -4.98
N GLU A 93 12.15 7.08 -4.80
CA GLU A 93 11.19 8.15 -4.57
C GLU A 93 10.32 8.38 -5.82
N LEU A 94 9.04 8.60 -5.58
CA LEU A 94 8.03 8.84 -6.58
C LEU A 94 7.53 10.26 -6.45
N GLU A 95 7.49 10.99 -7.56
CA GLU A 95 6.92 12.33 -7.61
C GLU A 95 5.44 12.31 -7.24
N GLY A 96 5.02 13.28 -6.42
CA GLY A 96 3.67 13.37 -5.88
C GLY A 96 2.97 14.68 -6.19
N GLY A 97 3.66 15.80 -6.07
CA GLY A 97 3.04 17.13 -6.08
C GLY A 97 2.46 17.48 -4.70
N PRO A 98 1.33 18.18 -4.62
CA PRO A 98 0.75 18.57 -3.33
C PRO A 98 0.46 17.37 -2.44
N THR A 99 0.74 17.52 -1.15
CA THR A 99 0.58 16.42 -0.18
C THR A 99 -0.87 16.01 -0.07
N TRP A 100 -1.18 14.89 -0.69
CA TRP A 100 -2.46 14.21 -0.59
C TRP A 100 -2.23 12.70 -0.69
N PRO A 101 -2.36 11.95 0.42
CA PRO A 101 -2.24 10.50 0.38
C PRO A 101 -3.49 9.92 -0.30
N GLY A 102 -3.34 9.56 -1.58
CA GLY A 102 -4.44 9.11 -2.43
C GLY A 102 -4.80 7.66 -2.15
N SER A 103 -3.97 6.72 -2.62
CA SER A 103 -4.22 5.28 -2.49
C SER A 103 -3.00 4.43 -2.79
N ILE A 104 -3.02 3.17 -2.34
CA ILE A 104 -2.07 2.13 -2.77
C ILE A 104 -2.82 0.82 -3.05
N ALA A 105 -2.40 0.08 -4.08
CA ALA A 105 -2.95 -1.22 -4.39
C ALA A 105 -1.94 -2.16 -5.05
N VAL A 106 -2.02 -3.44 -4.70
CA VAL A 106 -1.39 -4.54 -5.42
C VAL A 106 -2.37 -5.05 -6.47
N HIS A 107 -2.02 -4.90 -7.74
CA HIS A 107 -2.82 -5.37 -8.85
C HIS A 107 -2.63 -6.88 -9.05
N SER A 108 -3.62 -7.55 -9.65
CA SER A 108 -3.59 -8.97 -10.02
C SER A 108 -2.41 -9.38 -10.94
N ASN A 109 -1.68 -8.41 -11.50
CA ASN A 109 -0.51 -8.64 -12.34
C ASN A 109 0.80 -8.58 -11.54
N GLY A 110 0.73 -8.46 -10.22
CA GLY A 110 1.86 -8.36 -9.30
C GLY A 110 2.47 -6.97 -9.16
N SER A 111 2.05 -5.98 -9.94
CA SER A 111 2.52 -4.60 -9.80
C SER A 111 1.85 -3.87 -8.63
N ILE A 112 2.56 -2.90 -8.05
CA ILE A 112 2.01 -1.97 -7.06
C ILE A 112 1.68 -0.65 -7.76
N TYR A 113 0.46 -0.17 -7.58
CA TYR A 113 0.01 1.13 -8.02
C TYR A 113 -0.10 2.07 -6.83
N VAL A 114 0.45 3.27 -6.96
CA VAL A 114 0.44 4.31 -5.93
C VAL A 114 -0.14 5.57 -6.52
N VAL A 115 -1.16 6.11 -5.87
CA VAL A 115 -1.70 7.45 -6.12
C VAL A 115 -1.30 8.35 -4.96
N PHE A 116 -0.57 9.40 -5.26
CA PHE A 116 -0.14 10.39 -4.27
C PHE A 116 -0.06 11.75 -4.94
N GLY A 117 -0.66 12.77 -4.30
CA GLY A 117 -0.91 14.06 -4.92
C GLY A 117 -1.59 13.91 -6.28
N ASN A 118 -1.13 14.65 -7.29
CA ASN A 118 -1.62 14.58 -8.68
C ASN A 118 -0.94 13.49 -9.54
N HIS A 119 -0.33 12.48 -8.92
CA HIS A 119 0.42 11.46 -9.63
C HIS A 119 -0.12 10.06 -9.41
N ILE A 120 -0.02 9.24 -10.46
CA ILE A 120 -0.09 7.78 -10.36
C ILE A 120 1.20 7.16 -10.86
N SER A 121 1.73 6.23 -10.06
CA SER A 121 2.96 5.49 -10.34
C SER A 121 2.69 3.99 -10.32
N ARG A 122 3.33 3.26 -11.24
CA ARG A 122 3.34 1.79 -11.27
C ARG A 122 4.74 1.24 -10.99
N LEU A 123 4.85 0.42 -9.96
CA LEU A 123 6.03 -0.36 -9.60
C LEU A 123 5.85 -1.80 -10.07
N THR A 124 6.66 -2.26 -11.04
CA THR A 124 6.71 -3.69 -11.44
C THR A 124 7.55 -4.51 -10.48
N HIS A 125 8.63 -3.89 -10.01
CA HIS A 125 9.40 -4.31 -8.86
C HIS A 125 9.56 -3.10 -7.95
N LEU A 126 9.71 -3.27 -6.64
CA LEU A 126 9.91 -2.13 -5.74
C LEU A 126 11.08 -1.24 -6.19
N SER A 127 12.14 -1.84 -6.75
CA SER A 127 13.31 -1.14 -7.27
C SER A 127 13.15 -0.54 -8.69
N GLN A 128 12.00 -0.72 -9.35
CA GLN A 128 11.80 -0.31 -10.75
C GLN A 128 10.47 0.43 -10.97
N ILE A 129 10.53 1.57 -11.66
CA ILE A 129 9.35 2.28 -12.15
C ILE A 129 9.07 1.82 -13.58
N SER A 130 7.83 1.41 -13.89
CA SER A 130 7.47 0.95 -15.24
C SER A 130 6.55 1.89 -16.02
N ARG A 131 5.90 2.87 -15.38
CA ARG A 131 5.10 3.88 -16.08
C ARG A 131 4.71 5.03 -15.13
N LYS A 132 4.87 6.28 -15.60
CA LYS A 132 4.42 7.50 -14.93
C LYS A 132 3.26 8.10 -15.73
N ILE A 133 2.17 8.46 -15.06
CA ILE A 133 1.12 9.29 -15.64
C ILE A 133 0.83 10.40 -14.63
N ALA A 134 1.05 11.65 -15.02
CA ALA A 134 0.52 12.79 -14.27
C ALA A 134 -0.99 12.85 -14.51
N LEU A 135 -1.78 12.97 -13.46
CA LEU A 135 -3.22 13.22 -13.59
C LEU A 135 -3.36 14.68 -14.04
N ILE A 136 -3.70 14.88 -15.31
CA ILE A 136 -3.88 16.22 -15.87
C ILE A 136 -5.28 16.70 -15.48
N GLY A 137 -5.37 17.59 -14.51
CA GLY A 137 -6.61 18.26 -14.09
C GLY A 137 -6.44 18.98 -12.75
N PRO A 138 -7.18 20.08 -12.50
CA PRO A 138 -7.15 20.74 -11.20
C PRO A 138 -7.84 19.85 -10.16
N PHE A 139 -7.23 19.75 -8.98
CA PHE A 139 -7.92 19.36 -7.75
C PHE A 139 -8.84 20.48 -7.29
#